data_AF-A0A938JRQ8-F1
#
_entry.id   AF-A0A938JRQ8-F1
#
_cell.length_a   1.000
_cell.length_b   1.000
_cell.length_c   1.000
_cell.angle_alpha   90.00
_cell.angle_beta   90.00
_cell.angle_gamma   90.00
#
_symmetry.space_group_name_H-M   'P 1'
#
loop_
_entity.id
_entity.type
_entity.pdbx_description
1 polymer ?
#
loop_
_entity_poly.entity_id
_entity_poly.type
_entity_poly.pdbx_seq_one_letter_code
_entity_poly.pdbx_strand_id
1 'polypeptide(L)'
;REWLASASYAPPEGESFEFALARARQGMESAVAEYPGKRVVVVTHNGIIKTAIAAAMSTQAESIFNVDVTPCSISTISIWPSDGLMAVRSVNERGHLR
;
A
#
# COMPACT_ATOMS: atom_id res chain seq x y z
N ARG A 1 1.40 -14.44 -17.65
CA ARG A 1 0.45 -15.10 -16.71
C ARG A 1 1.02 -15.16 -15.30
N GLU A 2 2.32 -15.42 -15.15
CA GLU A 2 3.01 -15.55 -13.86
C GLU A 2 2.90 -14.32 -12.96
N TRP A 3 2.98 -13.10 -13.53
CA TRP A 3 2.84 -11.86 -12.76
C TRP A 3 1.51 -11.72 -11.97
N LEU A 4 0.41 -12.29 -12.47
CA LEU A 4 -0.88 -12.26 -11.78
C LEU A 4 -1.05 -13.41 -10.78
N ALA A 5 -0.11 -14.34 -10.73
CA ALA A 5 -0.19 -15.57 -9.94
C ALA A 5 0.93 -15.70 -8.90
N SER A 6 1.96 -14.85 -8.96
CA SER A 6 3.12 -14.88 -8.08
C SER A 6 3.50 -13.45 -7.69
N ALA A 7 3.62 -13.21 -6.39
CA ALA A 7 4.08 -11.93 -5.87
C ALA A 7 5.62 -11.76 -5.99
N SER A 8 6.37 -12.85 -6.12
CA SER A 8 7.83 -12.84 -6.26
C SER A 8 8.32 -12.73 -7.71
N TYR A 9 7.46 -13.00 -8.69
CA TYR A 9 7.81 -12.84 -10.10
C TYR A 9 8.01 -11.35 -10.47
N ALA A 10 9.21 -11.02 -10.93
CA ALA A 10 9.50 -9.75 -11.58
C ALA A 10 9.37 -9.91 -13.10
N PRO A 11 8.51 -9.12 -13.78
CA PRO A 11 8.53 -9.02 -15.24
C PRO A 11 9.91 -8.55 -15.74
N PRO A 12 10.27 -8.81 -17.01
CA PRO A 12 11.50 -8.26 -17.59
C PRO A 12 11.58 -6.74 -17.39
N GLU A 13 12.70 -6.27 -16.84
CA GLU A 13 12.95 -4.86 -16.49
C GLU A 13 11.97 -4.25 -15.47
N GLY A 14 11.12 -5.08 -14.86
CA GLY A 14 10.12 -4.71 -13.89
C GLY A 14 10.52 -5.04 -12.46
N GLU A 15 9.55 -4.90 -11.57
CA GLU A 15 9.67 -5.16 -10.13
C GLU A 15 8.68 -6.25 -9.72
N SER A 16 9.07 -7.08 -8.76
CA SER A 16 8.14 -8.01 -8.10
C SER A 16 7.30 -7.28 -7.05
N PHE A 17 6.18 -7.87 -6.64
CA PHE A 17 5.39 -7.29 -5.56
C PHE A 17 6.05 -7.38 -4.19
N GLU A 18 6.96 -8.34 -3.98
CA GLU A 18 7.80 -8.40 -2.78
C GLU A 18 8.71 -7.17 -2.64
N PHE A 19 9.40 -6.79 -3.73
CA PHE A 19 10.20 -5.57 -3.74
C PHE A 19 9.33 -4.32 -3.59
N ALA A 20 8.18 -4.29 -4.28
CA ALA A 20 7.23 -3.20 -4.11
C ALA A 20 6.71 -3.10 -2.67
N LEU A 21 6.58 -4.21 -1.93
CA LEU A 21 6.14 -4.25 -0.53
C LEU A 21 7.15 -3.60 0.40
N ALA A 22 8.42 -3.95 0.24
CA ALA A 22 9.51 -3.30 0.96
C ALA A 22 9.56 -1.79 0.64
N ARG A 23 9.44 -1.43 -0.65
CA ARG A 23 9.48 -0.04 -1.12
C ARG A 23 8.27 0.78 -0.64
N ALA A 24 7.08 0.20 -0.61
CA ALA A 24 5.88 0.86 -0.09
C ALA A 24 6.01 1.14 1.41
N ARG A 25 6.54 0.18 2.18
CA ARG A 25 6.83 0.36 3.60
C ARG A 25 7.82 1.51 3.81
N GLN A 26 8.95 1.48 3.09
CA GLN A 26 9.96 2.54 3.17
C GLN A 26 9.36 3.92 2.84
N GLY A 27 8.54 4.01 1.80
CA GLY A 27 7.88 5.27 1.41
C GLY A 27 6.93 5.80 2.50
N MET A 28 6.16 4.91 3.16
CA MET A 28 5.31 5.30 4.29
C MET A 28 6.14 5.80 5.48
N GLU A 29 7.23 5.10 5.83
CA GLU A 29 8.13 5.50 6.92
C GLU A 29 8.81 6.85 6.62
N SER A 30 9.26 7.08 5.38
CA SER A 30 9.80 8.37 4.95
C SER A 30 8.78 9.50 5.04
N ALA A 31 7.54 9.27 4.58
CA ALA A 31 6.49 10.29 4.66
C ALA A 31 6.14 10.66 6.12
N VAL A 32 6.14 9.68 7.02
CA VAL A 32 5.93 9.92 8.46
C VAL A 32 7.06 10.74 9.07
N ALA A 33 8.31 10.45 8.70
CA ALA A 33 9.48 11.19 9.16
C ALA A 33 9.51 12.64 8.63
N GLU A 34 9.12 12.85 7.38
CA GLU A 34 9.13 14.17 6.74
C GLU A 34 7.97 15.07 7.20
N TYR A 35 6.79 14.47 7.49
CA TYR A 35 5.57 15.21 7.84
C TYR A 35 4.98 14.77 9.20
N PRO A 36 5.69 14.96 10.31
CA PRO A 36 5.27 14.44 11.61
C PRO A 36 3.93 15.06 12.07
N GLY A 37 3.01 14.20 12.48
CA GLY A 37 1.68 14.59 12.99
C GLY A 37 0.73 15.18 11.94
N LYS A 38 1.10 15.16 10.65
CA LYS A 38 0.25 15.64 9.56
C LYS A 38 -0.58 14.52 8.96
N ARG A 39 -1.70 14.91 8.33
CA ARG A 39 -2.45 14.05 7.42
C ARG A 39 -1.87 14.25 6.02
N VAL A 40 -1.26 13.21 5.48
CA VAL A 40 -0.64 13.22 4.15
C VAL A 40 -1.55 12.49 3.16
N VAL A 41 -1.72 13.06 1.97
CA VAL A 41 -2.37 12.40 0.83
C VAL A 41 -1.28 11.94 -0.13
N VAL A 42 -1.29 10.66 -0.47
CA VAL A 42 -0.39 10.07 -1.48
C VAL A 42 -1.24 9.64 -2.67
N VAL A 43 -1.00 10.24 -3.83
CA VAL A 43 -1.68 9.88 -5.08
C VAL A 43 -0.78 8.93 -5.86
N THR A 44 -1.27 7.72 -6.13
CA THR A 44 -0.50 6.67 -6.81
C THR A 44 -1.43 5.68 -7.51
N HIS A 45 -0.96 4.47 -7.76
CA HIS A 45 -1.59 3.47 -8.61
C HIS A 45 -2.08 2.27 -7.79
N ASN A 46 -3.04 1.52 -8.34
CA ASN A 46 -3.69 0.42 -7.62
C ASN A 46 -2.69 -0.57 -6.99
N GLY A 47 -1.63 -0.93 -7.72
CA GLY A 47 -0.66 -1.93 -7.24
C GLY A 47 0.04 -1.45 -5.97
N ILE A 48 0.53 -0.22 -5.97
CA ILE A 48 1.20 0.37 -4.80
C ILE A 48 0.22 0.57 -3.64
N ILE A 49 -1.04 0.93 -3.89
CA ILE A 49 -2.05 1.05 -2.83
C ILE A 49 -2.28 -0.31 -2.17
N LYS A 50 -2.50 -1.38 -2.96
CA LYS A 50 -2.66 -2.75 -2.43
C LYS A 50 -1.44 -3.19 -1.63
N THR A 51 -0.26 -2.91 -2.15
CA THR A 51 1.01 -3.25 -1.52
C THR A 51 1.26 -2.47 -0.22
N ALA A 52 0.90 -1.19 -0.15
CA ALA A 52 0.95 -0.40 1.08
C ALA A 52 -0.03 -0.92 2.15
N ILE A 53 -1.23 -1.35 1.75
CA ILE A 53 -2.19 -2.01 2.64
C ILE A 53 -1.61 -3.33 3.17
N ALA A 54 -1.04 -4.17 2.31
CA ALA A 54 -0.41 -5.43 2.71
C ALA A 54 0.74 -5.21 3.71
N ALA A 55 1.59 -4.20 3.46
CA ALA A 55 2.67 -3.81 4.35
C ALA A 55 2.15 -3.30 5.72
N ALA A 56 1.11 -2.47 5.71
CA ALA A 56 0.51 -1.94 6.94
C ALA A 56 -0.18 -3.02 7.78
N MET A 57 -0.70 -4.07 7.14
CA MET A 57 -1.28 -5.23 7.84
C MET A 57 -0.23 -6.27 8.27
N SER A 58 1.06 -6.03 8.00
CA SER A 58 2.16 -6.98 8.26
C SER A 58 1.91 -8.36 7.62
N THR A 59 1.39 -8.37 6.40
CA THR A 59 1.06 -9.59 5.65
C THR A 59 2.09 -9.89 4.56
N GLN A 60 2.04 -11.11 4.02
CA GLN A 60 2.83 -11.51 2.85
C GLN A 60 2.36 -10.80 1.56
N ALA A 61 3.26 -10.69 0.58
CA ALA A 61 3.02 -9.93 -0.66
C ALA A 61 1.86 -10.48 -1.49
N GLU A 62 1.54 -11.77 -1.40
CA GLU A 62 0.40 -12.42 -2.07
C GLU A 62 -0.94 -11.83 -1.62
N SER A 63 -0.99 -11.20 -0.45
CA SER A 63 -2.23 -10.62 0.10
C SER A 63 -2.79 -9.50 -0.79
N ILE A 64 -1.97 -8.89 -1.65
CA ILE A 64 -2.43 -7.88 -2.62
C ILE A 64 -3.54 -8.40 -3.54
N PHE A 65 -3.57 -9.70 -3.82
CA PHE A 65 -4.56 -10.30 -4.71
C PHE A 65 -5.95 -10.35 -4.06
N ASN A 66 -6.02 -10.18 -2.73
CA ASN A 66 -7.24 -10.17 -1.94
C ASN A 66 -7.75 -8.74 -1.64
N VAL A 67 -7.06 -7.70 -2.12
CA VAL A 67 -7.41 -6.30 -1.90
C VAL A 67 -7.91 -5.70 -3.21
N ASP A 68 -9.11 -5.13 -3.20
CA ASP A 68 -9.63 -4.36 -4.33
C ASP A 68 -9.35 -2.86 -4.16
N VAL A 69 -9.01 -2.20 -5.26
CA VAL A 69 -8.72 -0.76 -5.33
C VAL A 69 -9.25 -0.26 -6.66
N THR A 70 -10.38 0.45 -6.61
CA THR A 70 -11.08 0.94 -7.79
C THR A 70 -10.63 2.37 -8.14
N PRO A 71 -10.87 2.83 -9.38
CA PRO A 71 -10.50 4.19 -9.79
C PRO A 71 -11.08 5.25 -8.86
N CYS A 72 -10.27 6.26 -8.54
CA CYS A 72 -10.62 7.37 -7.64
C CYS A 72 -11.06 6.95 -6.23
N SER A 73 -10.80 5.71 -5.81
CA SER A 73 -11.08 5.30 -4.44
C SER A 73 -10.04 5.84 -3.45
N ILE A 74 -10.43 5.97 -2.19
CA ILE A 74 -9.58 6.43 -1.10
C ILE A 74 -9.39 5.30 -0.08
N SER A 75 -8.13 5.02 0.27
CA SER A 75 -7.75 4.12 1.36
C SER A 75 -7.01 4.90 2.43
N THR A 76 -7.26 4.59 3.70
CA THR A 76 -6.66 5.32 4.84
C THR A 76 -5.88 4.37 5.73
N ILE A 77 -4.64 4.73 6.04
CA ILE A 77 -3.76 4.05 7.00
C ILE A 77 -3.37 5.05 8.08
N SER A 78 -3.50 4.66 9.35
CA SER A 78 -2.96 5.38 10.49
C SER A 78 -1.61 4.79 10.88
N ILE A 79 -0.61 5.63 11.12
CA ILE A 79 0.73 5.20 11.54
C ILE A 79 1.10 5.97 12.82
N TRP A 80 1.53 5.24 13.86
CA TRP A 80 1.98 5.81 15.12
C TRP A 80 3.51 5.77 15.21
N PRO A 81 4.20 6.92 15.20
CA PRO A 81 5.66 6.96 15.26
C PRO A 81 6.24 6.44 16.59
N SER A 82 5.43 6.42 17.66
CA SER A 82 5.85 6.01 19.00
C SER A 82 6.29 4.54 19.09
N ASP A 83 5.61 3.68 18.35
CA ASP A 83 5.77 2.23 18.39
C ASP A 83 5.80 1.59 16.99
N GLY A 84 5.67 2.40 15.93
CA GLY A 84 5.65 1.93 14.55
C GLY A 84 4.37 1.20 14.17
N LEU A 85 3.32 1.24 15.00
CA LEU A 85 2.05 0.59 14.69
C LEU A 85 1.46 1.20 13.42
N MET A 86 0.99 0.35 12.51
CA MET A 86 0.22 0.74 11.34
C MET A 86 -1.17 0.09 11.43
N ALA A 87 -2.22 0.85 11.14
CA ALA A 87 -3.59 0.34 11.11
C ALA A 87 -4.31 0.81 9.85
N VAL A 88 -4.82 -0.14 9.08
CA VAL A 88 -5.72 0.14 7.95
C VAL A 88 -7.09 0.56 8.51
N ARG A 89 -7.52 1.78 8.19
CA ARG A 89 -8.77 2.39 8.68
C ARG A 89 -9.92 2.22 7.70
N SER A 90 -9.62 2.32 6.41
CA SER A 90 -10.57 2.10 5.33
C SER A 90 -9.83 1.69 4.06
N VAL A 91 -10.52 0.95 3.20
CA VAL A 91 -10.00 0.50 1.91
C VAL A 91 -11.07 0.74 0.86
N ASN A 92 -10.67 1.25 -0.31
CA ASN A 92 -11.54 1.36 -1.49
C ASN A 92 -12.81 2.21 -1.27
N GLU A 93 -12.71 3.29 -0.48
CA GLU A 93 -13.81 4.21 -0.18
C GLU A 93 -14.16 5.02 -1.44
N ARG A 94 -15.47 5.12 -1.76
CA ARG A 94 -15.99 5.81 -2.95
C ARG A 94 -17.25 6.64 -2.70
N GLY A 95 -17.56 6.93 -1.45
CA GLY A 95 -18.78 7.65 -1.06
C GLY A 95 -18.87 9.06 -1.64
N HIS A 96 -17.74 9.62 -2.08
CA HIS A 96 -17.65 10.90 -2.76
C HIS A 96 -17.96 10.85 -4.27
N LEU A 97 -17.99 9.66 -4.89
CA LEU A 97 -18.28 9.46 -6.33
C LEU A 97 -19.78 9.20 -6.62
N ARG A 98 -20.67 9.71 -5.76
CA ARG A 98 -22.12 9.55 -5.93
C ARG A 98 -22.66 10.39 -7.08
#